data_AF-A0A376LQW1-F1
#
_entry.id   AF-A0A376LQW1-F1
#
_cell.length_a   1.000
_cell.length_b   1.000
_cell.length_c   1.000
_cell.angle_alpha   90.00
_cell.angle_beta   90.00
_cell.angle_gamma   90.00
#
_symmetry.space_group_name_H-M   'P 1'
#
loop_
_entity.id
_entity.type
_entity.pdbx_description
1 polymer ?
#
loop_
_entity_poly.entity_id
_entity_poly.type
_entity_poly.pdbx_seq_one_letter_code
_entity_poly.pdbx_strand_id
1 'polypeptide(L)'
;MTALGLGDIAAFPFVEAPDKRNIQDGVRLLEELGAITTDEQASAYKLTPLGRQLSQLPVDPRLARMVLEAQKHGCVREAMIITSALSIQDPRERPMDKQQASDEKHRRFHDKESDFLAFVNLWNYLGEQQKALSSNALPSPVSYRLSQLSARARMAGYLHPVASGR
;
A
#
# COMPACT_ATOMS: atom_id res chain seq x y z
N MET A 1 4.90 11.92 -13.07
CA MET A 1 5.44 12.83 -14.10
C MET A 1 6.98 12.85 -14.11
N THR A 2 7.64 13.06 -12.97
CA THR A 2 9.10 13.04 -12.87
C THR A 2 9.74 11.75 -13.40
N ALA A 3 9.12 10.59 -13.12
CA ALA A 3 9.57 9.29 -13.65
C ALA A 3 9.53 9.17 -15.18
N LEU A 4 8.63 9.93 -15.82
CA LEU A 4 8.47 9.95 -17.27
C LEU A 4 9.32 11.04 -17.94
N GLY A 5 10.13 11.77 -17.16
CA GLY A 5 10.99 12.84 -17.68
C GLY A 5 10.21 14.06 -18.21
N LEU A 6 8.96 14.26 -17.78
CA LEU A 6 8.06 15.28 -18.32
C LEU A 6 8.39 16.73 -17.89
N GLY A 7 9.59 16.98 -17.34
CA GLY A 7 10.08 18.31 -17.02
C GLY A 7 9.27 19.06 -15.96
N ASP A 8 9.15 20.38 -16.14
CA ASP A 8 8.42 21.25 -15.22
C ASP A 8 6.92 20.93 -15.23
N ILE A 9 6.42 20.59 -14.05
CA ILE A 9 5.02 20.22 -13.82
C ILE A 9 4.08 21.40 -14.09
N ALA A 10 4.55 22.65 -13.92
CA ALA A 10 3.77 23.86 -14.17
C ALA A 10 3.61 24.14 -15.68
N ALA A 11 4.51 23.63 -16.52
CA ALA A 11 4.44 23.73 -17.96
C ALA A 11 3.62 22.58 -18.60
N PHE A 12 3.16 21.62 -17.80
CA PHE A 12 2.41 20.47 -18.31
C PHE A 12 1.00 20.90 -18.79
N PRO A 13 0.55 20.48 -20.00
CA PRO A 13 -0.71 20.92 -20.59
C PRO A 13 -1.91 20.17 -20.00
N PHE A 14 -2.28 20.51 -18.76
CA PHE A 14 -3.48 19.97 -18.14
C PHE A 14 -4.76 20.46 -18.83
N VAL A 15 -5.78 19.60 -18.91
CA VAL A 15 -7.14 20.02 -19.31
C VAL A 15 -7.72 20.98 -18.26
N GLU A 16 -7.53 20.63 -16.98
CA GLU A 16 -7.79 21.47 -15.83
C GLU A 16 -6.57 21.40 -14.91
N ALA A 17 -5.85 22.50 -14.78
CA ALA A 17 -4.62 22.54 -14.01
C ALA A 17 -4.92 22.44 -12.50
N PRO A 18 -4.19 21.60 -11.74
CA PRO A 18 -4.35 21.57 -10.30
C PRO A 18 -3.82 22.86 -9.67
N ASP A 19 -4.36 23.21 -8.50
CA ASP A 19 -3.87 24.34 -7.73
C ASP A 19 -2.38 24.20 -7.43
N LYS A 20 -1.65 25.33 -7.53
CA LYS A 20 -0.21 25.40 -7.24
C LYS A 20 0.15 24.83 -5.87
N ARG A 21 -0.75 25.01 -4.89
CA ARG A 21 -0.57 24.46 -3.53
C ARG A 21 -0.54 22.93 -3.53
N ASN A 22 -1.44 22.28 -4.25
CA ASN A 22 -1.47 20.81 -4.34
C ASN A 22 -0.22 20.26 -5.01
N ILE A 23 0.29 20.97 -6.03
CA ILE A 23 1.57 20.65 -6.66
C ILE A 23 2.71 20.74 -5.64
N GLN A 24 2.80 21.85 -4.91
CA GLN A 24 3.86 22.08 -3.91
C GLN A 24 3.81 21.05 -2.79
N ASP A 25 2.62 20.74 -2.27
CA ASP A 25 2.43 19.73 -1.22
C ASP A 25 2.87 18.34 -1.71
N GLY A 26 2.59 18.00 -2.96
CA GLY A 26 3.03 16.75 -3.59
C GLY A 26 4.55 16.67 -3.77
N VAL A 27 5.18 17.75 -4.23
CA VAL A 27 6.65 17.85 -4.34
C VAL A 27 7.31 17.70 -2.98
N ARG A 28 6.83 18.47 -1.99
CA ARG A 28 7.37 18.43 -0.62
C ARG A 28 7.27 17.04 -0.02
N LEU A 29 6.14 16.35 -0.20
CA LEU A 29 5.99 14.97 0.24
C LEU A 29 7.04 14.06 -0.40
N LEU A 30 7.30 14.19 -1.71
CA LEU A 30 8.29 13.37 -2.40
C LEU A 30 9.72 13.69 -1.95
N GLU A 31 10.03 14.94 -1.59
CA GLU A 31 11.30 15.32 -0.96
C GLU A 31 11.44 14.70 0.44
N GLU A 32 10.40 14.81 1.28
CA GLU A 32 10.37 14.23 2.63
C GLU A 32 10.52 12.70 2.62
N LEU A 33 9.97 12.03 1.60
CA LEU A 33 10.14 10.60 1.38
C LEU A 33 11.52 10.23 0.79
N GLY A 34 12.35 11.21 0.41
CA GLY A 34 13.63 11.02 -0.26
C GLY A 34 13.50 10.49 -1.70
N ALA A 35 12.34 10.68 -2.33
CA ALA A 35 12.04 10.19 -3.67
C ALA A 35 12.61 11.11 -4.76
N ILE A 36 12.66 12.41 -4.51
CA ILE A 36 13.22 13.40 -5.44
C ILE A 36 14.29 14.25 -4.75
N THR A 37 15.14 14.85 -5.58
CA THR A 37 16.09 15.88 -5.18
C THR A 37 15.99 17.06 -6.13
N THR A 38 16.25 18.25 -5.61
CA THR A 38 16.34 19.48 -6.38
C THR A 38 17.79 19.65 -6.82
N ASP A 39 18.01 19.69 -8.13
CA ASP A 39 19.31 20.05 -8.68
C ASP A 39 19.36 21.58 -8.77
N GLU A 40 20.24 22.22 -8.00
CA GLU A 40 20.39 23.68 -7.95
C GLU A 40 20.66 24.30 -9.35
N GLN A 41 21.15 23.50 -10.30
CA GLN A 41 21.50 23.92 -11.65
C GLN A 41 20.43 23.59 -12.70
N ALA A 42 19.44 22.75 -12.36
CA ALA A 42 18.41 22.34 -13.30
C ALA A 42 17.02 22.77 -12.81
N SER A 43 16.23 23.39 -13.69
CA SER A 43 14.84 23.78 -13.43
C SER A 43 13.87 22.59 -13.27
N ALA A 44 14.36 21.39 -12.95
CA ALA A 44 13.60 20.15 -12.91
C ALA A 44 14.03 19.22 -11.76
N TYR A 45 13.05 18.60 -11.11
CA TYR A 45 13.26 17.59 -10.07
C TYR A 45 13.88 16.31 -10.66
N LYS A 46 14.81 15.70 -9.94
CA LYS A 46 15.42 14.41 -10.32
C LYS A 46 14.99 13.32 -9.35
N LEU A 47 14.66 12.14 -9.89
CA LEU A 47 14.39 10.96 -9.05
C LEU A 47 15.68 10.40 -8.46
N THR A 48 15.64 10.13 -7.15
CA THR A 48 16.66 9.33 -6.47
C THR A 48 16.51 7.84 -6.83
N PRO A 49 17.49 6.97 -6.50
CA PRO A 49 17.31 5.52 -6.64
C PRO A 49 16.06 5.00 -5.92
N LEU A 50 15.78 5.51 -4.72
CA LEU A 50 14.57 5.23 -3.96
C LEU A 50 13.32 5.72 -4.70
N GLY A 51 13.33 6.94 -5.24
CA GLY A 51 12.23 7.47 -6.02
C GLY A 51 11.91 6.65 -7.27
N ARG A 52 12.94 6.10 -7.93
CA ARG A 52 12.74 5.17 -9.05
C ARG A 52 12.02 3.91 -8.59
N GLN A 53 12.43 3.30 -7.47
CA GLN A 53 11.75 2.13 -6.91
C GLN A 53 10.29 2.46 -6.52
N LEU A 54 10.06 3.59 -5.83
CA LEU A 54 8.72 4.04 -5.47
C LEU A 54 7.83 4.21 -6.70
N SER A 55 8.37 4.78 -7.79
CA SER A 55 7.60 5.02 -9.02
C SER A 55 7.12 3.75 -9.74
N GLN A 56 7.67 2.59 -9.40
CA GLN A 56 7.24 1.29 -9.96
C GLN A 56 6.06 0.68 -9.20
N LEU A 57 5.72 1.19 -8.01
CA LEU A 57 4.68 0.63 -7.17
C LEU A 57 3.34 1.35 -7.42
N PRO A 58 2.25 0.64 -7.77
CA PRO A 58 0.95 1.24 -8.07
C PRO A 58 0.15 1.54 -6.79
N VAL A 59 0.78 2.17 -5.80
CA VAL A 59 0.18 2.53 -4.51
C VAL A 59 0.63 3.93 -4.09
N ASP A 60 0.00 4.47 -3.05
CA ASP A 60 0.41 5.75 -2.48
C ASP A 60 1.92 5.76 -2.11
N PRO A 61 2.69 6.82 -2.42
CA PRO A 61 4.12 6.88 -2.16
C PRO A 61 4.52 6.62 -0.70
N ARG A 62 3.67 6.97 0.28
CA ARG A 62 3.95 6.71 1.70
C ARG A 62 3.85 5.23 2.02
N LEU A 63 2.84 4.55 1.49
CA LEU A 63 2.68 3.10 1.62
C LEU A 63 3.81 2.35 0.89
N ALA A 64 4.14 2.79 -0.32
CA ALA A 64 5.28 2.25 -1.07
C ALA A 64 6.60 2.39 -0.28
N ARG A 65 6.84 3.55 0.35
CA ARG A 65 8.03 3.78 1.19
C ARG A 65 8.09 2.83 2.38
N MET A 66 6.95 2.55 3.01
CA MET A 66 6.86 1.60 4.12
C MET A 66 7.25 0.18 3.70
N VAL A 67 6.77 -0.29 2.53
CA VAL A 67 7.15 -1.62 1.99
C VAL A 67 8.64 -1.69 1.67
N LEU A 68 9.20 -0.66 1.03
CA LEU A 68 10.63 -0.63 0.71
C LEU A 68 11.51 -0.60 1.97
N GLU A 69 11.11 0.12 3.03
CA GLU A 69 11.88 0.12 4.28
C GLU A 69 11.78 -1.20 5.03
N ALA A 70 10.62 -1.86 4.98
CA ALA A 70 10.41 -3.15 5.66
C ALA A 70 11.40 -4.24 5.24
N GLN A 71 12.00 -4.13 4.05
CA GLN A 71 13.09 -5.01 3.62
C GLN A 71 14.29 -4.97 4.56
N LYS A 72 14.66 -3.80 5.05
CA LYS A 72 15.80 -3.63 5.97
C LYS A 72 15.49 -4.13 7.38
N HIS A 73 14.21 -4.17 7.74
CA HIS A 73 13.73 -4.63 9.05
C HIS A 73 13.29 -6.10 9.06
N GLY A 74 13.33 -6.78 7.90
CA GLY A 74 12.92 -8.19 7.79
C GLY A 74 11.41 -8.43 7.95
N CYS A 75 10.57 -7.40 7.78
CA CYS A 75 9.12 -7.46 8.01
C CYS A 75 8.29 -7.14 6.75
N VAL A 76 8.82 -7.47 5.56
CA VAL A 76 8.17 -7.17 4.27
C VAL A 76 6.79 -7.79 4.16
N ARG A 77 6.61 -9.02 4.66
CA ARG A 77 5.33 -9.73 4.61
C ARG A 77 4.25 -8.96 5.37
N GLU A 78 4.53 -8.58 6.60
CA GLU A 78 3.62 -7.83 7.48
C GLU A 78 3.33 -6.45 6.88
N ALA A 79 4.36 -5.74 6.41
CA ALA A 79 4.21 -4.44 5.76
C ALA A 79 3.36 -4.52 4.47
N MET A 80 3.50 -5.57 3.66
CA MET A 80 2.65 -5.77 2.50
C MET A 80 1.20 -6.06 2.86
N ILE A 81 0.95 -6.83 3.92
CA ILE A 81 -0.42 -7.09 4.41
C ILE A 81 -1.05 -5.79 4.88
N ILE A 82 -0.33 -5.01 5.69
CA ILE A 82 -0.81 -3.74 6.24
C ILE A 82 -1.06 -2.73 5.13
N THR A 83 -0.12 -2.53 4.20
CA THR A 83 -0.32 -1.60 3.07
C THR A 83 -1.47 -2.02 2.17
N SER A 84 -1.65 -3.32 1.94
CA SER A 84 -2.78 -3.84 1.16
C SER A 84 -4.10 -3.52 1.84
N ALA A 85 -4.19 -3.72 3.16
CA ALA A 85 -5.38 -3.40 3.95
C ALA A 85 -5.69 -1.90 3.96
N LEU A 86 -4.68 -1.05 4.10
CA LEU A 86 -4.83 0.41 4.08
C LEU A 86 -5.17 0.97 2.70
N SER A 87 -4.87 0.23 1.63
CA SER A 87 -5.17 0.65 0.25
C SER A 87 -6.62 0.38 -0.19
N ILE A 88 -7.43 -0.24 0.68
CA ILE A 88 -8.84 -0.55 0.44
C ILE A 88 -9.71 -0.02 1.58
N GLN A 89 -11.02 0.02 1.35
CA GLN A 89 -11.97 0.17 2.46
C GLN A 89 -11.81 -1.01 3.42
N ASP A 90 -11.90 -0.74 4.74
CA ASP A 90 -11.77 -1.78 5.77
C ASP A 90 -12.63 -3.00 5.42
N PRO A 91 -12.01 -4.19 5.28
CA PRO A 91 -12.74 -5.39 4.87
C PRO A 91 -13.72 -5.90 5.93
N ARG A 92 -13.65 -5.41 7.17
CA ARG A 92 -14.51 -5.83 8.28
C ARG A 92 -15.91 -5.22 8.16
N GLU A 93 -16.93 -6.07 8.14
CA GLU A 93 -18.33 -5.65 8.08
C GLU A 93 -18.88 -5.38 9.48
N ARG A 94 -19.55 -4.25 9.66
CA ARG A 94 -20.20 -3.88 10.93
C ARG A 94 -21.64 -3.39 10.70
N PRO A 95 -22.58 -4.27 10.34
CA PRO A 95 -23.99 -3.91 10.14
C PRO A 95 -24.59 -3.32 11.42
N MET A 96 -25.47 -2.32 11.28
CA MET A 96 -26.07 -1.63 12.43
C MET A 96 -26.90 -2.55 13.33
N ASP A 97 -27.60 -3.52 12.75
CA ASP A 97 -28.40 -4.53 13.44
C ASP A 97 -27.56 -5.61 14.15
N LYS A 98 -26.27 -5.73 13.81
CA LYS A 98 -25.38 -6.80 14.32
C LYS A 98 -24.04 -6.26 14.83
N GLN A 99 -24.02 -5.03 15.34
CA GLN A 99 -22.78 -4.38 15.80
C GLN A 99 -22.07 -5.20 16.88
N GLN A 100 -22.77 -5.59 17.96
CA GLN A 100 -22.16 -6.36 19.06
C GLN A 100 -21.54 -7.68 18.59
N ALA A 101 -22.27 -8.46 17.78
CA ALA A 101 -21.79 -9.72 17.24
C ALA A 101 -20.59 -9.53 16.29
N SER A 102 -20.56 -8.43 15.54
CA SER A 102 -19.44 -8.09 14.65
C SER A 102 -18.21 -7.69 15.45
N ASP A 103 -18.39 -6.85 16.47
CA ASP A 103 -17.32 -6.39 17.37
C ASP A 103 -16.68 -7.56 18.11
N GLU A 104 -17.47 -8.52 18.58
CA GLU A 104 -16.97 -9.74 19.20
C GLU A 104 -16.16 -10.60 18.23
N LYS A 105 -16.62 -10.75 16.98
CA LYS A 105 -15.86 -11.45 15.95
C LYS A 105 -14.56 -10.73 15.62
N HIS A 106 -14.55 -9.40 15.53
CA HIS A 106 -13.36 -8.61 15.22
C HIS A 106 -12.36 -8.57 16.39
N ARG A 107 -12.84 -8.62 17.62
CA ARG A 107 -12.00 -8.61 18.84
C ARG A 107 -10.95 -9.72 18.85
N ARG A 108 -11.23 -10.86 18.22
CA ARG A 108 -10.27 -11.98 18.12
C ARG A 108 -8.98 -11.62 17.38
N PHE A 109 -9.01 -10.59 16.53
CA PHE A 109 -7.84 -10.15 15.75
C PHE A 109 -7.12 -8.98 16.40
N HIS A 110 -7.72 -8.34 17.40
CA HIS A 110 -7.13 -7.20 18.08
C HIS A 110 -5.79 -7.57 18.70
N ASP A 111 -4.79 -6.73 18.47
CA ASP A 111 -3.48 -6.84 19.09
C ASP A 111 -3.30 -5.71 20.11
N LYS A 112 -2.69 -6.00 21.26
CA LYS A 112 -2.58 -5.03 22.36
C LYS A 112 -1.56 -3.93 22.07
N GLU A 113 -0.60 -4.19 21.19
CA GLU A 113 0.50 -3.27 20.89
C GLU A 113 0.26 -2.46 19.63
N SER A 114 -0.61 -2.92 18.71
CA SER A 114 -0.85 -2.21 17.46
C SER A 114 -2.18 -2.55 16.77
N ASP A 115 -2.94 -1.52 16.40
CA ASP A 115 -4.13 -1.67 15.55
C ASP A 115 -3.80 -2.27 14.17
N PHE A 116 -2.60 -2.02 13.63
CA PHE A 116 -2.20 -2.54 12.32
C PHE A 116 -1.95 -4.05 12.34
N LEU A 117 -1.51 -4.60 13.48
CA LEU A 117 -1.32 -6.04 13.65
C LEU A 117 -2.65 -6.80 13.58
N ALA A 118 -3.79 -6.13 13.80
CA ALA A 118 -5.09 -6.74 13.57
C ALA A 118 -5.30 -7.18 12.11
N PHE A 119 -4.73 -6.46 11.13
CA PHE A 119 -4.76 -6.88 9.72
C PHE A 119 -3.89 -8.10 9.47
N VAL A 120 -2.73 -8.21 10.12
CA VAL A 120 -1.84 -9.37 10.03
C VAL A 120 -2.50 -10.61 10.63
N ASN A 121 -3.11 -10.46 11.82
CA ASN A 121 -3.85 -11.52 12.49
C ASN A 121 -5.04 -12.00 11.66
N LEU A 122 -5.80 -11.07 11.08
CA LEU A 122 -6.90 -11.37 10.17
C LEU A 122 -6.41 -12.12 8.93
N TRP A 123 -5.33 -11.66 8.30
CA TRP A 123 -4.74 -12.31 7.13
C TRP A 123 -4.32 -13.76 7.43
N ASN A 124 -3.61 -13.98 8.53
CA ASN A 124 -3.14 -15.31 8.92
C ASN A 124 -4.32 -16.25 9.19
N TYR A 125 -5.31 -15.80 9.94
CA TYR A 125 -6.54 -16.57 10.20
C TYR A 125 -7.25 -16.97 8.90
N LEU A 126 -7.41 -16.05 7.96
CA LEU A 126 -8.08 -16.36 6.69
C LEU A 126 -7.28 -17.34 5.84
N GLY A 127 -5.94 -17.26 5.89
CA GLY A 127 -5.06 -18.25 5.26
C GLY A 127 -5.20 -19.65 5.86
N GLU A 128 -5.35 -19.76 7.18
CA GLU A 128 -5.61 -21.04 7.86
C GLU A 128 -6.98 -21.60 7.49
N GLN A 129 -8.03 -20.76 7.53
CA GLN A 129 -9.38 -21.15 7.15
C GLN A 129 -9.44 -21.62 5.69
N GLN A 130 -8.72 -20.97 4.77
CA GLN A 130 -8.66 -21.38 3.37
C GLN A 130 -7.98 -22.75 3.19
N LYS A 131 -6.95 -23.06 3.99
CA LYS A 131 -6.30 -24.38 3.96
C LYS A 131 -7.19 -25.48 4.54
N ALA A 132 -7.95 -25.17 5.60
CA ALA A 132 -8.86 -26.11 6.23
C ALA A 132 -10.12 -26.38 5.38
N LEU A 133 -10.59 -25.36 4.65
CA LEU A 133 -11.76 -25.45 3.78
C LEU A 133 -11.30 -25.73 2.34
N SER A 134 -11.15 -27.01 1.99
CA SER A 134 -10.94 -27.44 0.61
C SER A 134 -12.03 -26.87 -0.32
N SER A 135 -11.62 -25.92 -1.16
CA SER A 135 -12.19 -25.40 -2.42
C SER A 135 -13.67 -25.03 -2.58
N ASN A 136 -14.62 -25.20 -1.65
CA ASN A 136 -16.03 -24.91 -1.96
C ASN A 136 -16.91 -24.28 -0.86
N ALA A 137 -16.36 -23.79 0.25
CA ALA A 137 -17.19 -23.41 1.42
C ALA A 137 -16.97 -21.99 2.00
N LEU A 138 -16.26 -21.08 1.32
CA LEU A 138 -16.13 -19.70 1.80
C LEU A 138 -17.36 -18.85 1.41
N PRO A 139 -18.03 -18.16 2.36
CA PRO A 139 -19.13 -17.26 2.05
C PRO A 139 -18.71 -16.13 1.08
N SER A 140 -19.54 -15.88 0.06
CA SER A 140 -19.29 -14.97 -1.07
C SER A 140 -18.72 -13.57 -0.71
N PRO A 141 -19.20 -12.84 0.32
CA PRO A 141 -18.72 -11.49 0.61
C PRO A 141 -17.28 -11.45 1.16
N VAL A 142 -16.93 -12.43 2.00
CA VAL A 142 -15.60 -12.56 2.62
C VAL A 142 -14.58 -13.00 1.56
N SER A 143 -14.98 -13.90 0.67
CA SER A 143 -14.18 -14.34 -0.47
C SER A 143 -13.82 -13.17 -1.40
N TYR A 144 -14.76 -12.25 -1.66
CA TYR A 144 -14.56 -11.13 -2.57
C TYR A 144 -13.61 -10.04 -2.02
N ARG A 145 -13.66 -9.71 -0.72
CA ARG A 145 -12.71 -8.73 -0.15
C ARG A 145 -11.33 -9.32 0.08
N LEU A 146 -11.25 -10.61 0.41
CA LEU A 146 -10.00 -11.36 0.46
C LEU A 146 -9.31 -11.48 -0.90
N SER A 147 -10.10 -11.68 -1.96
CA SER A 147 -9.55 -11.68 -3.32
C SER A 147 -8.99 -10.30 -3.68
N GLN A 148 -9.64 -9.21 -3.26
CA GLN A 148 -9.10 -7.84 -3.43
C GLN A 148 -7.85 -7.59 -2.60
N LEU A 149 -7.83 -8.00 -1.32
CA LEU A 149 -6.68 -7.87 -0.44
C LEU A 149 -5.48 -8.66 -0.98
N SER A 150 -5.72 -9.89 -1.45
CA SER A 150 -4.69 -10.74 -2.06
C SER A 150 -4.28 -10.29 -3.46
N ALA A 151 -5.17 -9.68 -4.25
CA ALA A 151 -4.82 -9.08 -5.54
C ALA A 151 -3.94 -7.85 -5.37
N ARG A 152 -4.23 -7.00 -4.36
CA ARG A 152 -3.40 -5.82 -4.05
C ARG A 152 -2.08 -6.19 -3.39
N ALA A 153 -2.06 -7.19 -2.51
CA ALA A 153 -0.83 -7.74 -1.97
C ALA A 153 0.04 -8.37 -3.08
N ARG A 154 -0.57 -9.03 -4.07
CA ARG A 154 0.13 -9.52 -5.26
C ARG A 154 0.61 -8.40 -6.18
N MET A 155 -0.14 -7.31 -6.35
CA MET A 155 0.31 -6.12 -7.08
C MET A 155 1.49 -5.43 -6.41
N ALA A 156 1.52 -5.37 -5.08
CA ALA A 156 2.69 -4.94 -4.31
C ALA A 156 3.86 -5.96 -4.43
N GLY A 157 3.52 -7.25 -4.52
CA GLY A 157 4.45 -8.38 -4.68
C GLY A 157 4.86 -8.73 -6.11
N TYR A 158 4.43 -8.00 -7.15
CA TYR A 158 4.94 -8.18 -8.53
C TYR A 158 6.43 -7.80 -8.66
N LEU A 159 7.06 -7.38 -7.55
CA LEU A 159 8.49 -7.44 -7.32
C LEU A 159 8.90 -8.80 -6.74
N HIS A 160 9.03 -9.83 -7.59
CA HIS A 160 10.00 -10.91 -7.34
C HIS A 160 10.52 -11.49 -8.68
N PRO A 161 11.84 -11.75 -8.86
CA PRO A 161 12.95 -11.55 -7.95
C PRO A 161 13.98 -10.52 -8.48
N VAL A 162 14.22 -9.44 -7.74
CA VAL A 162 15.52 -8.72 -7.79
C VAL A 162 16.49 -9.30 -6.72
N ALA A 163 16.08 -10.34 -6.00
CA ALA A 163 16.88 -11.04 -4.99
C ALA A 163 17.19 -12.50 -5.39
N SER A 164 17.31 -12.80 -6.69
CA SER A 164 17.96 -14.03 -7.16
C SER A 164 18.80 -13.70 -8.39
N GLY A 165 19.98 -13.13 -8.14
CA GLY A 165 20.89 -12.70 -9.18
C GLY A 165 22.33 -12.64 -8.68
N ARG A 166 22.89 -13.83 -8.43
CA ARG A 166 24.30 -14.13 -8.11
C ARG A 166 24.87 -13.61 -6.80
#